data_AF-A0A7J8A9A1-F1
#
_entry.id   AF-A0A7J8A9A1-F1
#
_cell.length_a   1.000
_cell.length_b   1.000
_cell.length_c   1.000
_cell.angle_alpha   90.00
_cell.angle_beta   90.00
_cell.angle_gamma   90.00
#
_symmetry.space_group_name_H-M   'P 1'
#
loop_
_entity.id
_entity.type
_entity.pdbx_description
1 polymer ?
#
loop_
_entity_poly.entity_id
_entity_poly.type
_entity_poly.pdbx_seq_one_letter_code
_entity_poly.pdbx_strand_id
1 'polypeptide(L)'
;MEKVFQEIMTENFPEIEKKKPTEIQDARRVPSKMNPKRPTHIIIKLANTNDKVRILKAARENQKVTYKGTPIRLATDFSTETHQARREWDTKYPIQSHAKEGSESKNTEPSKDITQSKLKRKSGASQTK
;
A
#
# COMPACT_ATOMS: atom_id res chain seq x y z
N MET A 1 -20.58 -1.35 -1.21
CA MET A 1 -19.47 -0.95 -0.30
C MET A 1 -18.90 0.42 -0.64
N GLU A 2 -19.22 0.96 -1.81
CA GLU A 2 -18.76 2.28 -2.31
C GLU A 2 -19.06 3.44 -1.36
N LYS A 3 -20.30 3.51 -0.83
CA LYS A 3 -20.70 4.55 0.13
C LYS A 3 -19.82 4.58 1.39
N VAL A 4 -19.41 3.42 1.90
CA VAL A 4 -18.50 3.34 3.07
C VAL A 4 -17.15 3.97 2.75
N PHE A 5 -16.64 3.75 1.53
CA PHE A 5 -15.39 4.37 1.11
C PHE A 5 -15.52 5.87 0.94
N GLN A 6 -16.62 6.36 0.35
CA GLN A 6 -16.88 7.79 0.22
C GLN A 6 -17.00 8.48 1.60
N GLU A 7 -17.67 7.83 2.56
CA GLU A 7 -17.71 8.31 3.95
C GLU A 7 -16.29 8.40 4.56
N ILE A 8 -15.42 7.43 4.30
CA ILE A 8 -14.01 7.48 4.77
C ILE A 8 -13.24 8.61 4.08
N MET A 9 -13.43 8.80 2.77
CA MET A 9 -12.75 9.84 2.00
C MET A 9 -13.16 11.25 2.45
N THR A 10 -14.45 11.48 2.65
CA THR A 10 -14.98 12.76 3.16
C THR A 10 -14.51 13.05 4.58
N GLU A 11 -14.48 12.04 5.45
CA GLU A 11 -14.08 12.17 6.86
C GLU A 11 -12.57 12.46 7.01
N ASN A 12 -11.71 11.83 6.20
CA ASN A 12 -10.25 11.85 6.44
C ASN A 12 -9.45 12.61 5.39
N PHE A 13 -9.96 12.71 4.16
CA PHE A 13 -9.23 13.24 3.01
C PHE A 13 -10.06 14.24 2.18
N PRO A 14 -10.67 15.27 2.82
CA PRO A 14 -11.55 16.20 2.12
C PRO A 14 -10.85 16.97 0.99
N GLU A 15 -9.54 17.21 1.11
CA GLU A 15 -8.77 17.89 0.06
C GLU A 15 -8.61 17.06 -1.22
N ILE A 16 -8.47 15.74 -1.07
CA ILE A 16 -8.34 14.81 -2.20
C ILE A 16 -9.65 14.78 -2.97
N GLU A 17 -10.76 14.68 -2.24
CA GLU A 17 -12.11 14.60 -2.79
C GLU A 17 -12.56 15.90 -3.46
N LYS A 18 -12.26 17.06 -2.85
CA LYS A 18 -12.54 18.38 -3.46
C LYS A 18 -11.81 18.60 -4.78
N LYS A 19 -10.55 18.14 -4.89
CA LYS A 19 -9.74 18.30 -6.12
C LYS A 19 -10.25 17.43 -7.25
N LYS A 20 -10.52 16.15 -6.95
CA LYS A 20 -11.06 15.20 -7.92
C LYS A 20 -11.76 14.07 -7.17
N PRO A 21 -13.04 13.81 -7.43
CA PRO A 21 -13.73 12.68 -6.83
C PRO A 21 -13.07 11.37 -7.28
N THR A 22 -12.92 10.45 -6.33
CA THR A 22 -12.27 9.17 -6.59
C THR A 22 -13.29 8.22 -7.24
N GLU A 23 -12.96 7.71 -8.42
CA GLU A 23 -13.82 6.76 -9.13
C GLU A 23 -13.53 5.33 -8.69
N ILE A 24 -14.59 4.61 -8.32
CA ILE A 24 -14.54 3.23 -7.82
C ILE A 24 -15.03 2.32 -8.95
N GLN A 25 -14.24 1.30 -9.28
CA GLN A 25 -14.63 0.26 -10.25
C GLN A 25 -15.36 -0.91 -9.58
N ASP A 26 -14.88 -1.33 -8.40
CA ASP A 26 -15.46 -2.45 -7.65
C ASP A 26 -15.20 -2.20 -6.17
N ALA A 27 -16.17 -2.53 -5.32
CA ALA A 27 -16.00 -2.49 -3.88
C ALA A 27 -16.74 -3.66 -3.26
N ARG A 28 -15.98 -4.60 -2.72
CA ARG A 28 -16.54 -5.83 -2.15
C ARG A 28 -15.92 -6.18 -0.82
N ARG A 29 -16.72 -6.87 -0.01
CA ARG A 29 -16.27 -7.43 1.27
C ARG A 29 -15.73 -8.83 1.03
N VAL A 30 -14.59 -9.16 1.60
CA VAL A 30 -13.99 -10.50 1.48
C VAL A 30 -14.47 -11.36 2.64
N PRO A 31 -15.28 -12.40 2.41
CA PRO A 31 -15.74 -13.27 3.49
C PRO A 31 -14.55 -14.02 4.11
N SER A 32 -14.50 -14.04 5.45
CA SER A 32 -13.53 -14.85 6.19
C SER A 32 -14.00 -16.29 6.24
N LYS A 33 -13.24 -17.20 5.61
CA LYS A 33 -13.54 -18.64 5.63
C LYS A 33 -13.29 -19.29 7.00
N MET A 34 -12.36 -18.75 7.76
CA MET A 34 -11.87 -19.39 9.00
C MET A 34 -12.62 -18.92 10.25
N ASN A 35 -12.99 -17.64 10.32
CA ASN A 35 -13.73 -17.11 11.45
C ASN A 35 -14.73 -16.02 11.01
N PRO A 36 -16.04 -16.31 11.02
CA PRO A 36 -17.07 -15.36 10.59
C PRO A 36 -17.30 -14.21 11.58
N LYS A 37 -16.87 -14.32 12.85
CA LYS A 37 -17.00 -13.27 13.87
C LYS A 37 -15.93 -12.20 13.79
N ARG A 38 -14.85 -12.42 13.03
CA ARG A 38 -13.75 -11.44 12.87
C ARG A 38 -14.16 -10.34 11.90
N PRO A 39 -13.75 -9.08 12.14
CA PRO A 39 -13.86 -8.03 11.13
C PRO A 39 -13.18 -8.47 9.84
N THR A 40 -13.91 -8.41 8.73
CA THR A 40 -13.42 -8.82 7.42
C THR A 40 -12.95 -7.61 6.61
N HIS A 41 -11.92 -7.81 5.80
CA HIS A 41 -11.40 -6.76 4.93
C HIS A 41 -12.38 -6.41 3.80
N ILE A 42 -12.28 -5.16 3.35
CA ILE A 42 -13.00 -4.61 2.20
C ILE A 42 -11.94 -4.36 1.13
N ILE A 43 -12.12 -4.96 -0.05
CA ILE A 43 -11.28 -4.70 -1.21
C ILE A 43 -11.99 -3.66 -2.06
N ILE A 44 -11.27 -2.60 -2.39
CA ILE A 44 -11.74 -1.51 -3.24
C ILE A 44 -10.81 -1.42 -4.43
N LYS A 45 -11.36 -1.59 -5.63
CA LYS A 45 -10.68 -1.36 -6.89
C LYS A 45 -11.02 0.05 -7.34
N LEU A 46 -9.99 0.89 -7.44
CA LEU A 46 -10.12 2.24 -7.97
C LEU A 46 -9.88 2.22 -9.49
N ALA A 47 -10.53 3.13 -10.20
CA ALA A 47 -10.34 3.24 -11.64
C ALA A 47 -8.92 3.68 -12.01
N ASN A 48 -8.35 4.59 -11.21
CA ASN A 48 -7.03 5.13 -11.44
C ASN A 48 -6.05 4.63 -10.38
N THR A 49 -4.90 4.12 -10.83
CA THR A 49 -3.79 3.73 -9.95
C THR A 49 -3.17 4.94 -9.24
N ASN A 50 -3.16 6.11 -9.87
CA ASN A 50 -2.66 7.36 -9.27
C ASN A 50 -3.48 7.78 -8.04
N ASP A 51 -4.81 7.61 -8.09
CA ASP A 51 -5.68 7.91 -6.94
C ASP A 51 -5.37 6.97 -5.77
N LYS A 52 -5.15 5.68 -6.05
CA LYS A 52 -4.72 4.70 -5.03
C LYS A 52 -3.42 5.14 -4.33
N VAL A 53 -2.41 5.55 -5.09
CA VAL A 53 -1.11 5.97 -4.53
C VAL A 53 -1.26 7.23 -3.68
N ARG A 54 -2.02 8.22 -4.17
CA ARG A 54 -2.26 9.49 -3.46
C ARG A 54 -2.97 9.26 -2.12
N ILE A 55 -4.01 8.43 -2.10
CA ILE A 55 -4.79 8.13 -0.88
C ILE A 55 -3.93 7.38 0.13
N LEU A 56 -3.18 6.35 -0.31
CA LEU A 56 -2.31 5.59 0.59
C LEU A 56 -1.16 6.43 1.15
N LYS A 57 -0.66 7.40 0.38
CA LYS A 57 0.35 8.36 0.86
C LYS A 57 -0.24 9.26 1.94
N ALA A 58 -1.40 9.87 1.69
CA ALA A 58 -2.08 10.71 2.66
C ALA A 58 -2.45 9.94 3.94
N ALA A 59 -2.87 8.68 3.82
CA ALA A 59 -3.18 7.83 4.97
C ALA A 59 -1.95 7.54 5.86
N ARG A 60 -0.75 7.45 5.27
CA ARG A 60 0.50 7.28 6.02
C ARG A 60 0.91 8.57 6.73
N GLU A 61 0.74 9.71 6.06
CA GLU A 61 1.07 11.04 6.61
C GLU A 61 0.14 11.42 7.77
N ASN A 62 -1.17 11.20 7.63
CA ASN A 62 -2.14 11.56 8.65
C ASN A 62 -2.10 10.67 9.90
N GLN A 63 -1.44 9.49 9.84
CA GLN A 63 -1.30 8.45 10.89
C GLN A 63 -2.59 7.88 11.50
N LYS A 64 -3.69 8.64 11.52
CA LYS A 64 -4.99 8.29 12.06
C LYS A 64 -6.03 8.42 10.96
N VAL A 65 -6.52 7.28 10.49
CA VAL A 65 -7.68 7.19 9.58
C VAL A 65 -8.84 6.62 10.37
N THR A 66 -10.01 7.25 10.32
CA THR A 66 -11.21 6.83 11.03
C THR A 66 -12.39 6.55 10.11
N TYR A 67 -13.34 5.77 10.57
CA TYR A 67 -14.65 5.60 9.97
C TYR A 67 -15.69 5.70 11.07
N LYS A 68 -16.55 6.72 11.03
CA LYS A 68 -17.54 6.98 12.09
C LYS A 68 -16.89 7.04 13.47
N GLY A 69 -15.72 7.68 13.57
CA GLY A 69 -14.93 7.79 14.80
C GLY A 69 -14.16 6.52 15.20
N THR A 70 -14.32 5.39 14.50
CA THR A 70 -13.55 4.16 14.77
C THR A 70 -12.24 4.17 13.98
N PRO A 71 -11.07 3.96 14.59
CA PRO A 71 -9.81 3.90 13.86
C PRO A 71 -9.76 2.69 12.91
N ILE A 72 -9.32 2.94 11.68
CA ILE A 72 -9.19 1.94 10.62
C ILE A 72 -7.78 1.99 10.01
N ARG A 73 -7.42 0.94 9.29
CA ARG A 73 -6.15 0.84 8.57
C ARG A 73 -6.40 0.70 7.08
N LEU A 74 -5.79 1.58 6.30
CA LEU A 74 -5.75 1.48 4.85
C LEU A 74 -4.41 0.87 4.44
N ALA A 75 -4.47 -0.24 3.70
CA ALA A 75 -3.31 -0.92 3.16
C ALA A 75 -3.55 -1.22 1.69
N THR A 76 -2.46 -1.36 0.94
CA THR A 76 -2.56 -1.86 -0.43
C THR A 76 -2.72 -3.38 -0.42
N ASP A 77 -3.59 -3.86 -1.29
CA ASP A 77 -3.68 -5.28 -1.63
C ASP A 77 -2.47 -5.68 -2.48
N PHE A 78 -1.76 -6.75 -2.10
CA PHE A 78 -0.67 -7.35 -2.87
C PHE A 78 -0.98 -8.81 -3.22
N SER A 79 -0.30 -9.35 -4.23
CA SER A 79 -0.34 -10.80 -4.47
C SER A 79 0.27 -11.56 -3.29
N THR A 80 -0.10 -12.83 -3.15
CA THR A 80 0.46 -13.73 -2.13
C THR A 80 1.98 -13.84 -2.23
N GLU A 81 2.52 -13.90 -3.44
CA GLU A 81 3.96 -13.93 -3.71
C GLU A 81 4.64 -12.65 -3.21
N THR A 82 4.10 -11.47 -3.54
CA THR A 82 4.64 -10.19 -3.06
C THR A 82 4.54 -10.06 -1.54
N HIS A 83 3.43 -10.48 -0.95
CA HIS A 83 3.28 -10.50 0.51
C HIS A 83 4.30 -11.43 1.17
N GLN A 84 4.60 -12.58 0.56
CA GLN A 84 5.58 -13.53 1.06
C GLN A 84 7.00 -12.97 0.97
N ALA A 85 7.41 -12.47 -0.19
CA ALA A 85 8.74 -11.88 -0.39
C ALA A 85 9.02 -10.73 0.59
N ARG A 86 8.00 -9.90 0.89
CA ARG A 86 8.10 -8.83 1.90
C ARG A 86 8.33 -9.39 3.31
N ARG A 87 7.57 -10.42 3.72
CA ARG A 87 7.75 -11.07 5.03
C ARG A 87 9.14 -11.68 5.17
N GLU A 88 9.64 -12.34 4.13
CA GLU A 88 10.98 -12.93 4.10
C GLU A 88 12.07 -11.86 4.20
N TRP A 89 11.92 -10.74 3.50
CA TRP A 89 12.83 -9.60 3.61
C TRP A 89 12.87 -9.03 5.02
N ASP A 90 11.70 -8.76 5.61
CA ASP A 90 11.59 -8.22 6.97
C ASP A 90 12.17 -9.19 8.02
N THR A 91 12.06 -10.50 7.78
CA THR A 91 12.66 -11.53 8.65
C THR A 91 14.18 -11.62 8.48
N LYS A 92 14.69 -11.46 7.25
CA LYS A 92 16.12 -11.56 6.93
C LYS A 92 16.90 -10.31 7.34
N TYR A 93 16.28 -9.15 7.27
CA TYR A 93 16.87 -7.86 7.60
C TYR A 93 16.01 -7.12 8.64
N PRO A 94 15.89 -7.65 9.87
CA PRO A 94 15.17 -6.95 10.92
C PRO A 94 15.88 -5.63 11.18
N ILE A 95 15.14 -4.52 11.01
CA ILE A 95 15.66 -3.17 11.25
C ILE A 95 16.15 -3.12 12.70
N GLN A 96 17.47 -3.02 12.91
CA GLN A 96 18.05 -2.81 14.23
C GLN A 96 17.58 -1.43 14.72
N SER A 97 16.62 -1.45 15.65
CA SER A 97 16.05 -0.28 16.29
C SER A 97 17.08 0.38 17.23
N HIS A 98 17.99 1.17 16.68
CA HIS A 98 18.60 2.28 17.39
C HIS A 98 18.17 3.56 16.69
N ALA A 99 17.53 4.44 17.45
CA ALA A 99 16.98 5.71 17.01
C ALA A 99 17.90 6.46 16.03
N LYS A 100 17.46 6.57 14.78
CA LYS A 100 17.81 7.70 13.92
C LYS A 100 16.55 8.18 13.21
N GLU A 101 16.11 9.37 13.58
CA GLU A 101 15.27 10.23 12.74
C GLU A 101 15.81 10.21 11.30
N GLY A 102 14.94 9.90 10.35
CA GLY A 102 15.19 10.17 8.92
C GLY A 102 15.39 8.98 7.98
N SER A 103 15.33 7.71 8.40
CA SER A 103 15.40 6.58 7.45
C SER A 103 14.02 6.05 7.05
N GLU A 104 13.36 6.72 6.11
CA GLU A 104 12.17 6.18 5.43
C GLU A 104 12.58 5.01 4.52
N SER A 105 12.54 3.77 5.00
CA SER A 105 12.56 2.59 4.13
C SER A 105 11.24 2.51 3.35
N LYS A 106 11.17 3.23 2.22
CA LYS A 106 9.95 3.32 1.40
C LYS A 106 9.79 2.06 0.54
N ASN A 107 9.14 1.04 1.09
CA ASN A 107 8.70 -0.15 0.35
C ASN A 107 7.44 0.18 -0.49
N THR A 108 7.55 1.14 -1.41
CA THR A 108 6.40 1.80 -2.08
C THR A 108 5.84 1.03 -3.28
N GLU A 109 6.49 -0.04 -3.74
CA GLU A 109 6.04 -0.82 -4.90
C GLU A 109 6.20 -2.34 -4.64
N PRO A 110 5.44 -3.21 -5.34
CA PRO A 110 5.39 -4.63 -5.03
C PRO A 110 6.74 -5.34 -5.16
N SER A 111 7.70 -4.76 -5.89
CA SER A 111 9.06 -5.24 -5.97
C SER A 111 9.91 -4.28 -6.82
N LYS A 112 10.59 -3.31 -6.22
CA LYS A 112 11.68 -2.62 -6.96
C LYS A 112 12.96 -3.46 -6.99
N ASP A 113 13.15 -4.38 -6.05
CA ASP A 113 14.39 -5.16 -5.94
C ASP A 113 14.45 -6.49 -6.72
N ILE A 114 13.32 -7.16 -7.01
CA ILE A 114 13.37 -8.37 -7.86
C ILE A 114 13.72 -8.00 -9.32
N THR A 115 13.42 -6.76 -9.75
CA THR A 115 13.77 -6.29 -11.11
C THR A 115 15.19 -5.73 -11.18
N GLN A 116 15.67 -5.02 -10.14
CA GLN A 116 17.06 -4.51 -10.10
C GLN A 116 18.10 -5.65 -10.11
N SER A 117 17.80 -6.80 -9.51
CA SER A 117 18.71 -7.95 -9.52
C SER A 117 18.73 -8.74 -10.83
N LYS A 118 17.66 -8.70 -11.64
CA LYS A 118 17.61 -9.39 -12.95
C LYS A 118 18.01 -8.51 -14.15
N LEU A 119 18.21 -7.21 -13.97
CA LEU A 119 18.59 -6.28 -15.04
C LEU A 119 20.02 -5.74 -14.91
N LYS A 120 20.98 -6.53 -14.41
CA LYS A 120 22.40 -6.24 -14.64
C LYS A 120 22.83 -6.91 -15.95
N ARG A 121 22.42 -6.30 -17.07
CA ARG A 121 22.95 -6.65 -18.40
C ARG A 121 24.47 -6.42 -18.35
N LYS A 122 25.24 -7.48 -18.60
CA LYS A 122 26.65 -7.38 -18.95
C LYS A 122 26.78 -6.46 -20.17
N SER A 123 27.31 -5.27 -20.00
CA SER A 123 27.92 -4.50 -21.08
C SER A 123 29.13 -3.77 -20.52
N GLY A 124 30.30 -4.25 -20.93
CA GLY A 124 31.60 -3.71 -20.60
C GLY A 124 32.63 -4.48 -21.42
N ALA A 125 32.48 -4.42 -22.74
CA ALA A 125 33.49 -4.86 -23.67
C ALA A 125 34.61 -3.80 -23.69
N SER A 126 35.83 -4.31 -23.50
CA SER A 126 37.14 -3.84 -23.98
C SER A 126 37.37 -2.35 -24.19
N GLN A 127 38.29 -1.80 -23.39
CA GLN A 127 39.37 -0.99 -23.95
C GLN A 127 40.71 -1.54 -23.45
N THR A 128 41.45 -2.17 -24.36
CA THR A 128 42.88 -2.46 -24.22
C THR A 128 43.62 -1.62 -25.26
N LYS A 129 44.50 -0.76 -24.75
CA LYS A 129 45.71 -0.16 -25.32
C LYS A 129 45.63 0.53 -26.69
#